data_AF-A0A1V1FQM4-F1
#
_entry.id   AF-A0A1V1FQM4-F1
#
_cell.length_a   1.000
_cell.length_b   1.000
_cell.length_c   1.000
_cell.angle_alpha   90.00
_cell.angle_beta   90.00
_cell.angle_gamma   90.00
#
_symmetry.space_group_name_H-M   'P 1'
#
loop_
_entity.id
_entity.type
_entity.pdbx_description
1 polymer ?
#
loop_
_entity_poly.entity_id
_entity_poly.type
_entity_poly.pdbx_seq_one_letter_code
_entity_poly.pdbx_strand_id
1 'polypeptide(L)'
;RRVHGDILWMQLYVNVVEATNLPSKGKKSLVDPYCALMVTGTTQPVKTPAIKNEANPKWNKELNVPLSTVNSLLSVVVMDKDTNSSDDFIARVHIRLNRLPANEVLDEWYDLESYGDLPQGGRIHLLIRVPRQDYVTRGVREISHAGELDDSVQAQRGEGSIEIGLQKLSAFGTDLTTLSIERPPPPMDKTIFICCNTYVKPEYSLGVGPLNDTISIATIFKNLHFNVFYLHNPTPDSYSQWLAYFFANTKKYLFTYYTGHGASVADKNGDEDDGFDEAYVFDTGHIIDDKLLEILGGVNDAYKPKVVLFSDCCHSGSIWDIQSRKEQNVRLPPNIISISAARDDQTAKQVKIANKDVGIVTFYFAKFLKENPKISPNELSSKMSPVLKRFDQLFTMATTTPSVLDKPIFE
;
A
#
# COMPACT_ATOMS: atom_id res chain seq x y z
N ARG A 1 -24.99 -7.18 -25.49
CA ARG A 1 -24.02 -6.09 -25.73
C ARG A 1 -23.17 -5.96 -24.46
N ARG A 2 -21.86 -6.21 -24.54
CA ARG A 2 -20.92 -6.07 -23.41
C ARG A 2 -20.75 -4.59 -23.09
N VAL A 3 -21.00 -4.18 -21.86
CA VAL A 3 -20.61 -2.86 -21.35
C VAL A 3 -19.21 -3.03 -20.76
N HIS A 4 -18.19 -2.49 -21.43
CA HIS A 4 -16.91 -2.22 -20.76
C HIS A 4 -17.18 -1.11 -19.75
N GLY A 5 -16.90 -1.35 -18.47
CA GLY A 5 -16.94 -0.33 -17.45
C GLY A 5 -15.74 0.58 -17.61
N ASP A 6 -15.88 1.65 -18.40
CA ASP A 6 -14.88 2.71 -18.47
C ASP A 6 -14.86 3.45 -17.13
N ILE A 7 -13.75 3.33 -16.40
CA ILE A 7 -13.48 4.14 -15.21
C ILE A 7 -13.31 5.58 -15.69
N LEU A 8 -14.28 6.45 -15.35
CA LEU A 8 -14.18 7.89 -15.58
C LEU A 8 -13.04 8.46 -14.72
N TRP A 9 -11.89 8.73 -15.33
CA TRP A 9 -10.78 9.41 -14.67
C TRP A 9 -11.13 10.88 -14.42
N MET A 10 -10.99 11.33 -13.18
CA MET A 10 -10.96 12.77 -12.87
C MET A 10 -9.63 13.33 -13.38
N GLN A 11 -9.56 14.64 -13.65
CA GLN A 11 -8.31 15.31 -14.01
C GLN A 11 -7.91 16.27 -12.90
N LEU A 12 -6.72 16.08 -12.35
CA LEU A 12 -6.06 17.06 -11.50
C LEU A 12 -5.37 18.07 -12.42
N TYR A 13 -5.68 19.35 -12.24
CA TYR A 13 -4.98 20.42 -12.94
C TYR A 13 -3.77 20.85 -12.11
N VAL A 14 -2.59 20.83 -12.73
CA VAL A 14 -1.35 21.35 -12.14
C VAL A 14 -0.63 22.20 -13.17
N ASN A 15 -0.36 23.46 -12.86
CA ASN A 15 0.61 24.27 -13.58
C ASN A 15 1.93 24.25 -12.83
N VAL A 16 2.97 23.75 -13.47
CA VAL A 16 4.34 23.82 -12.96
C VAL A 16 4.94 25.14 -13.43
N VAL A 17 5.03 26.12 -12.52
CA VAL A 17 5.43 27.49 -12.87
C VAL A 17 6.94 27.59 -12.99
N GLU A 18 7.63 27.47 -11.87
CA GLU A 18 9.07 27.63 -11.76
C GLU A 18 9.64 26.88 -10.55
N ALA A 19 10.95 26.66 -10.54
CA ALA A 19 11.69 26.21 -9.37
C ALA A 19 12.86 27.14 -9.10
N THR A 20 13.36 27.15 -7.86
CA THR A 20 14.51 27.97 -7.45
C THR A 20 15.50 27.15 -6.64
N ASN A 21 16.77 27.50 -6.77
CA ASN A 21 17.88 26.91 -6.01
C ASN A 21 17.96 25.38 -6.15
N LEU A 22 17.75 24.84 -7.35
CA LEU A 22 17.91 23.41 -7.58
C LEU A 22 19.38 23.01 -7.41
N PRO A 23 19.67 21.95 -6.63
CA PRO A 23 21.04 21.52 -6.41
C PRO A 23 21.63 20.86 -7.66
N SER A 24 22.94 21.02 -7.84
CA SER A 24 23.74 20.33 -8.87
C SER A 24 24.78 19.45 -8.20
N LYS A 25 25.01 18.25 -8.74
CA LYS A 25 26.05 17.32 -8.24
C LYS A 25 27.48 17.81 -8.53
N GLY A 26 27.69 18.89 -9.30
CA GLY A 26 29.03 19.35 -9.73
C GLY A 26 29.28 20.86 -9.63
N LYS A 27 30.56 21.25 -9.44
CA LYS A 27 31.00 22.66 -9.28
C LYS A 27 30.92 23.53 -10.56
N LYS A 28 30.57 22.97 -11.73
CA LYS A 28 30.65 23.67 -13.03
C LYS A 28 29.53 23.39 -14.04
N SER A 29 28.61 22.46 -13.80
CA SER A 29 27.48 22.18 -14.70
C SER A 29 26.16 22.57 -14.04
N LEU A 30 25.38 23.38 -14.74
CA LEU A 30 24.00 23.67 -14.37
C LEU A 30 23.15 22.45 -14.77
N VAL A 31 22.08 22.20 -14.04
CA VAL A 31 21.15 21.08 -14.31
C VAL A 31 20.30 21.36 -15.56
N ASP A 32 19.81 20.31 -16.22
CA ASP A 32 18.84 20.34 -17.31
C ASP A 32 17.43 19.91 -16.81
N PRO A 33 16.77 20.67 -15.90
CA PRO A 33 15.68 20.12 -15.12
C PRO A 33 14.38 19.97 -15.89
N TYR A 34 13.66 18.88 -15.61
CA TYR A 34 12.25 18.71 -15.92
C TYR A 34 11.49 18.14 -14.72
N CYS A 35 10.17 18.38 -14.66
CA CYS A 35 9.31 17.85 -13.63
C CYS A 35 8.50 16.66 -14.15
N ALA A 36 8.45 15.59 -13.37
CA ALA A 36 7.58 14.44 -13.58
C ALA A 36 6.53 14.39 -12.45
N LEU A 37 5.26 14.51 -12.83
CA LEU A 37 4.12 14.51 -11.92
C LEU A 37 3.43 13.15 -11.99
N MET A 38 3.18 12.57 -10.83
CA MET A 38 2.50 11.28 -10.72
C MET A 38 1.56 11.26 -9.53
N VAL A 39 0.34 10.78 -9.75
CA VAL A 39 -0.65 10.56 -8.69
C VAL A 39 -0.62 9.08 -8.29
N THR A 40 -0.75 8.76 -7.00
CA THR A 40 -0.86 7.39 -6.50
C THR A 40 -1.86 6.58 -7.32
N GLY A 41 -1.42 5.46 -7.90
CA GLY A 41 -2.25 4.59 -8.73
C GLY A 41 -2.18 4.85 -10.25
N THR A 42 -1.45 5.87 -10.71
CA THR A 42 -1.23 6.12 -12.15
C THR A 42 0.02 5.40 -12.67
N THR A 43 0.01 5.00 -13.95
CA THR A 43 1.08 4.18 -14.55
C THR A 43 2.13 4.96 -15.34
N GLN A 44 1.81 6.19 -15.76
CA GLN A 44 2.72 7.04 -16.52
C GLN A 44 2.76 8.45 -15.90
N PRO A 45 3.96 8.98 -15.59
CA PRO A 45 4.08 10.35 -15.13
C PRO A 45 3.81 11.32 -16.28
N VAL A 46 3.16 12.44 -15.96
CA VAL A 46 3.00 13.56 -16.88
C VAL A 46 4.18 14.51 -16.66
N LYS A 47 4.87 14.92 -17.74
CA LYS A 47 6.15 15.62 -17.65
C LYS A 47 6.13 17.03 -18.25
N THR A 48 6.96 17.92 -17.71
CA THR A 48 7.34 19.17 -18.38
C THR A 48 8.48 18.94 -19.39
N PRO A 49 8.72 19.86 -20.33
CA PRO A 49 9.96 19.88 -21.10
C PRO A 49 11.18 20.15 -20.19
N ALA A 50 12.34 19.62 -20.54
CA ALA A 50 13.60 19.97 -19.89
C ALA A 50 14.08 21.35 -20.35
N ILE A 51 14.58 22.15 -19.42
CA ILE A 51 15.24 23.44 -19.70
C ILE A 51 16.73 23.23 -19.49
N LYS A 52 17.57 23.57 -20.46
CA LYS A 52 19.01 23.29 -20.38
C LYS A 52 19.74 24.29 -19.50
N ASN A 53 20.70 23.79 -18.72
CA ASN A 53 21.65 24.56 -17.93
C ASN A 53 20.99 25.67 -17.10
N GLU A 54 19.95 25.34 -16.34
CA GLU A 54 19.17 26.31 -15.57
C GLU A 54 18.76 25.73 -14.21
N ALA A 55 19.30 26.29 -13.13
CA ALA A 55 18.97 25.90 -11.75
C ALA A 55 17.73 26.62 -11.18
N ASN A 56 17.23 27.64 -11.88
CA ASN A 56 16.00 28.36 -11.56
C ASN A 56 15.01 28.32 -12.75
N PRO A 57 14.61 27.13 -13.19
CA PRO A 57 13.82 26.94 -14.41
C PRO A 57 12.44 27.56 -14.30
N LYS A 58 11.94 28.13 -15.41
CA LYS A 58 10.57 28.62 -15.56
C LYS A 58 9.86 27.85 -16.67
N TRP A 59 9.04 26.87 -16.29
CA TRP A 59 8.32 26.02 -17.25
C TRP A 59 6.99 26.62 -17.68
N ASN A 60 6.24 27.22 -16.74
CA ASN A 60 4.85 27.66 -16.95
C ASN A 60 4.01 26.61 -17.72
N LYS A 61 4.13 25.36 -17.29
CA LYS A 61 3.55 24.23 -18.02
C LYS A 61 2.33 23.66 -17.29
N GLU A 62 1.18 23.84 -17.93
CA GLU A 62 -0.07 23.22 -17.53
C GLU A 62 -0.08 21.73 -17.88
N LEU A 63 -0.38 20.90 -16.89
CA LEU A 63 -0.45 19.45 -16.97
C LEU A 63 -1.78 18.97 -16.35
N ASN A 64 -2.49 18.12 -17.09
CA ASN A 64 -3.67 17.41 -16.58
C ASN A 64 -3.23 16.01 -16.14
N VAL A 65 -3.19 15.77 -14.83
CA VAL A 65 -2.75 14.50 -14.27
C VAL A 65 -3.96 13.61 -14.03
N PRO A 66 -3.98 12.35 -14.52
CA PRO A 66 -5.06 11.43 -14.22
C PRO A 66 -5.22 11.25 -12.71
N LEU A 67 -6.46 11.40 -12.24
CA LEU A 67 -6.80 11.38 -10.82
C LEU A 67 -7.89 10.34 -10.60
N SER A 68 -7.59 9.29 -9.83
CA SER A 68 -8.56 8.30 -9.38
C SER A 68 -9.36 8.78 -8.18
N THR A 69 -8.71 9.50 -7.25
CA THR A 69 -9.31 9.99 -6.01
C THR A 69 -8.54 11.19 -5.45
N VAL A 70 -9.24 12.13 -4.82
CA VAL A 70 -8.62 13.30 -4.15
C VAL A 70 -7.82 12.91 -2.89
N ASN A 71 -7.95 11.67 -2.40
CA ASN A 71 -7.14 11.15 -1.30
C ASN A 71 -5.72 10.72 -1.74
N SER A 72 -5.45 10.73 -3.04
CA SER A 72 -4.14 10.35 -3.58
C SER A 72 -3.05 11.37 -3.23
N LEU A 73 -1.81 10.88 -3.25
CA LEU A 73 -0.61 11.70 -3.13
C LEU A 73 -0.18 12.15 -4.54
N LEU A 74 -0.04 13.45 -4.76
CA LEU A 74 0.68 13.98 -5.91
C LEU A 74 2.17 13.98 -5.58
N SER A 75 2.95 13.21 -6.33
CA SER A 75 4.40 13.24 -6.30
C SER A 75 4.89 14.14 -7.43
N VAL A 76 5.67 15.16 -7.07
CA VAL A 76 6.34 16.04 -8.03
C VAL A 76 7.83 15.78 -7.90
N VAL A 77 8.42 15.20 -8.94
CA VAL A 77 9.84 14.83 -8.97
C VAL A 77 10.56 15.70 -9.99
N VAL A 78 11.65 16.34 -9.58
CA VAL A 78 12.55 17.12 -10.44
C VAL A 78 13.73 16.21 -10.82
N MET A 79 13.94 16.07 -12.12
CA MET A 79 14.98 15.23 -12.71
C MET A 79 15.90 16.07 -13.60
N ASP A 80 17.18 15.71 -13.65
CA ASP A 80 18.18 16.22 -14.58
C ASP A 80 18.14 15.40 -15.86
N LYS A 81 17.94 16.04 -17.02
CA LYS A 81 17.87 15.34 -18.30
C LYS A 81 19.27 15.13 -18.87
N ASP A 82 19.73 13.89 -18.85
CA ASP A 82 20.99 13.51 -19.45
C ASP A 82 20.83 13.04 -20.91
N THR A 83 21.80 13.38 -21.76
CA THR A 83 21.74 13.00 -23.18
C THR A 83 22.25 11.58 -23.44
N ASN A 84 23.17 11.07 -22.61
CA ASN A 84 23.88 9.80 -22.83
C ASN A 84 23.84 8.84 -21.62
N SER A 85 23.09 9.18 -20.57
CA SER A 85 22.89 8.38 -19.36
C SER A 85 21.43 8.40 -18.93
N SER A 86 21.08 7.59 -17.94
CA SER A 86 19.77 7.68 -17.30
C SER A 86 19.62 9.02 -16.57
N ASP A 87 18.48 9.69 -16.75
CA ASP A 87 18.15 10.94 -16.06
C ASP A 87 18.38 10.84 -14.54
N ASP A 88 19.02 11.86 -13.99
CA ASP A 88 19.45 11.90 -12.60
C ASP A 88 18.37 12.54 -11.71
N PHE A 89 18.10 11.94 -10.54
CA PHE A 89 17.20 12.56 -9.58
C PHE A 89 17.83 13.82 -8.97
N ILE A 90 17.07 14.92 -8.91
CA ILE A 90 17.49 16.17 -8.25
C ILE A 90 16.81 16.30 -6.89
N ALA A 91 15.48 16.42 -6.89
CA ALA A 91 14.68 16.68 -5.69
C ALA A 91 13.22 16.30 -5.88
N ARG A 92 12.44 16.21 -4.80
CA ARG A 92 11.00 15.90 -4.87
C ARG A 92 10.16 16.62 -3.83
N VAL A 93 8.85 16.64 -4.06
CA VAL A 93 7.86 16.95 -3.02
C VAL A 93 6.61 16.07 -3.18
N HIS A 94 6.01 15.74 -2.04
CA HIS A 94 4.77 14.97 -1.96
C HIS A 94 3.63 15.80 -1.38
N ILE A 95 2.58 16.01 -2.18
CA ILE A 95 1.44 16.87 -1.84
C ILE A 95 0.19 16.00 -1.69
N ARG A 96 -0.44 16.04 -0.51
CA ARG A 96 -1.71 15.35 -0.28
C ARG A 96 -2.85 16.20 -0.83
N LEU A 97 -3.51 15.70 -1.86
CA LEU A 97 -4.54 16.46 -2.59
C LEU A 97 -5.78 16.76 -1.71
N ASN A 98 -6.09 15.88 -0.74
CA ASN A 98 -7.20 16.07 0.19
C ASN A 98 -6.98 17.16 1.25
N ARG A 99 -5.76 17.74 1.33
CA ARG A 99 -5.46 18.88 2.19
C ARG A 99 -5.59 20.21 1.45
N LEU A 100 -5.85 20.19 0.15
CA LEU A 100 -5.98 21.38 -0.68
C LEU A 100 -7.46 21.75 -0.83
N PRO A 101 -7.78 23.05 -0.98
CA PRO A 101 -9.15 23.49 -1.23
C PRO A 101 -9.66 22.96 -2.56
N ALA A 102 -10.86 22.38 -2.55
CA ALA A 102 -11.47 21.80 -3.75
C ALA A 102 -12.04 22.88 -4.68
N ASN A 103 -11.84 22.71 -5.99
CA ASN A 103 -12.26 23.60 -7.08
C ASN A 103 -11.64 25.00 -7.09
N GLU A 104 -10.71 25.29 -6.19
CA GLU A 104 -9.93 26.52 -6.17
C GLU A 104 -8.54 26.26 -6.75
N VAL A 105 -7.97 27.29 -7.39
CA VAL A 105 -6.58 27.26 -7.82
C VAL A 105 -5.74 27.71 -6.64
N LEU A 106 -5.00 26.79 -6.03
CA LEU A 106 -4.03 27.11 -4.99
C LEU A 106 -2.71 27.47 -5.66
N ASP A 107 -2.17 28.64 -5.34
CA ASP A 107 -0.95 29.21 -5.89
C ASP A 107 0.12 29.29 -4.79
N GLU A 108 1.01 28.28 -4.71
CA GLU A 108 1.88 28.08 -3.54
C GLU A 108 3.30 27.59 -3.88
N TRP A 109 4.23 27.94 -2.98
CA TRP A 109 5.61 27.47 -3.01
C TRP A 109 5.80 26.27 -2.08
N TYR A 110 6.37 25.20 -2.61
CA TYR A 110 6.66 23.97 -1.89
C TYR A 110 8.16 23.75 -1.76
N ASP A 111 8.62 23.38 -0.57
CA ASP A 111 10.01 23.02 -0.33
C ASP A 111 10.29 21.62 -0.89
N LEU A 112 11.42 21.49 -1.59
CA LEU A 112 11.84 20.24 -2.21
C LEU A 112 12.82 19.51 -1.28
N GLU A 113 12.58 18.20 -1.12
CA GLU A 113 13.48 17.28 -0.44
C GLU A 113 14.64 16.91 -1.40
N SER A 114 15.89 17.12 -0.98
CA SER A 114 17.08 16.68 -1.72
C SER A 114 17.41 15.21 -1.44
N TYR A 115 18.25 14.61 -2.29
CA TYR A 115 18.81 13.26 -2.10
C TYR A 115 20.30 13.33 -1.78
N GLY A 116 20.74 12.61 -0.74
CA GLY A 116 22.15 12.52 -0.33
C GLY A 116 22.66 13.74 0.48
N ASP A 117 23.96 14.02 0.38
CA ASP A 117 24.67 15.04 1.18
C ASP A 117 24.45 16.50 0.71
N LEU A 118 23.49 16.75 -0.18
CA LEU A 118 23.26 18.08 -0.76
C LEU A 118 22.42 18.96 0.16
N PRO A 119 22.83 20.22 0.42
CA PRO A 119 22.12 21.13 1.31
C PRO A 119 20.84 21.67 0.63
N GLN A 120 19.70 21.06 0.98
CA GLN A 120 18.32 21.43 0.60
C GLN A 120 17.98 21.33 -0.90
N GLY A 121 16.80 20.79 -1.25
CA GLY A 121 16.41 20.48 -2.63
C GLY A 121 15.92 21.66 -3.48
N GLY A 122 15.99 22.89 -2.95
CA GLY A 122 15.36 24.07 -3.54
C GLY A 122 13.87 24.19 -3.22
N ARG A 123 13.15 25.00 -4.00
CA ARG A 123 11.69 25.18 -3.88
C ARG A 123 11.03 25.15 -5.24
N ILE A 124 9.77 24.71 -5.32
CA ILE A 124 8.97 24.67 -6.54
C ILE A 124 7.66 25.44 -6.37
N HIS A 125 7.28 26.20 -7.39
CA HIS A 125 6.07 27.00 -7.45
C HIS A 125 5.02 26.30 -8.31
N LEU A 126 3.86 26.00 -7.72
CA LEU A 126 2.80 25.22 -8.37
C LEU A 126 1.45 25.93 -8.23
N LEU A 127 0.68 25.94 -9.32
CA LEU A 127 -0.76 26.21 -9.25
C LEU A 127 -1.52 24.88 -9.35
N ILE A 128 -2.24 24.51 -8.30
CA ILE A 128 -2.94 23.23 -8.22
C ILE A 128 -4.43 23.48 -8.07
N ARG A 129 -5.25 22.83 -8.93
CA ARG A 129 -6.70 22.82 -8.77
C ARG A 129 -7.22 21.39 -8.69
N VAL A 130 -7.73 21.04 -7.51
CA VAL A 130 -8.31 19.73 -7.23
C VAL A 130 -9.79 19.74 -7.64
N PRO A 131 -10.26 18.84 -8.52
CA PRO A 131 -11.68 18.80 -8.94
C PRO A 131 -12.61 18.40 -7.78
N ARG A 132 -13.87 18.90 -7.77
CA ARG A 132 -14.93 18.43 -6.86
C ARG A 132 -15.26 16.95 -7.09
N GLN A 133 -15.46 16.20 -6.01
CA GLN A 133 -15.71 14.75 -6.01
C GLN A 133 -17.16 14.35 -6.37
N ASP A 134 -17.93 15.21 -7.05
CA ASP A 134 -19.37 15.04 -7.25
C ASP A 134 -19.76 14.36 -8.59
N TYR A 135 -18.80 14.00 -9.44
CA TYR A 135 -19.09 13.56 -10.81
C TYR A 135 -19.54 12.09 -10.96
N VAL A 136 -19.45 11.27 -9.92
CA VAL A 136 -19.78 9.82 -10.02
C VAL A 136 -21.27 9.53 -9.77
N THR A 137 -22.04 10.45 -9.19
CA THR A 137 -23.41 10.18 -8.73
C THR A 137 -24.50 10.32 -9.81
N ARG A 138 -24.18 10.86 -11.01
CA ARG A 138 -25.20 11.05 -12.07
C ARG A 138 -25.50 9.78 -12.88
N GLY A 139 -24.63 8.78 -12.88
CA GLY A 139 -24.85 7.52 -13.62
C GLY A 139 -25.71 6.47 -12.89
N VAL A 140 -26.05 6.69 -11.62
CA VAL A 140 -26.74 5.71 -10.76
C VAL A 140 -28.19 6.13 -10.43
N ARG A 141 -28.59 7.36 -10.79
CA ARG A 141 -29.88 7.95 -10.38
C ARG A 141 -31.12 7.48 -11.14
N GLU A 142 -31.02 6.62 -12.15
CA GLU A 142 -32.21 6.14 -12.88
C GLU A 142 -32.89 4.90 -12.27
N ILE A 143 -32.36 4.31 -11.19
CA ILE A 143 -32.99 3.17 -10.50
C ILE A 143 -33.19 3.49 -9.01
N SER A 144 -34.00 4.51 -8.71
CA SER A 144 -34.83 4.61 -7.49
C SER A 144 -35.54 5.96 -7.47
N HIS A 145 -36.80 5.98 -7.90
CA HIS A 145 -37.68 7.11 -7.66
C HIS A 145 -38.46 6.92 -6.35
N ALA A 146 -38.77 8.09 -5.75
CA ALA A 146 -39.73 8.38 -4.69
C ALA A 146 -39.23 8.36 -3.23
N GLY A 147 -39.12 9.58 -2.66
CA GLY A 147 -39.02 9.81 -1.22
C GLY A 147 -38.27 11.10 -0.88
N GLU A 148 -38.97 12.23 -0.81
CA GLU A 148 -38.49 13.48 -0.23
C GLU A 148 -38.10 13.28 1.25
N LEU A 149 -37.01 13.92 1.72
CA LEU A 149 -36.87 14.48 3.07
C LEU A 149 -35.53 15.25 3.26
N ASP A 150 -35.71 16.56 3.46
CA ASP A 150 -35.09 17.52 4.38
C ASP A 150 -33.60 17.96 4.31
N ASP A 151 -33.44 19.26 4.07
CA ASP A 151 -32.19 20.05 3.99
C ASP A 151 -31.77 20.58 5.37
N SER A 152 -31.32 19.72 6.29
CA SER A 152 -30.85 20.18 7.61
C SER A 152 -29.60 19.50 8.20
N VAL A 153 -28.84 18.72 7.41
CA VAL A 153 -27.55 18.16 7.85
C VAL A 153 -26.39 18.71 7.01
N GLN A 154 -26.10 20.00 7.16
CA GLN A 154 -24.89 20.64 6.67
C GLN A 154 -24.02 21.15 7.83
N ALA A 155 -23.36 20.23 8.52
CA ALA A 155 -22.23 20.54 9.40
C ALA A 155 -21.48 19.26 9.78
N GLN A 156 -20.75 18.65 8.82
CA GLN A 156 -19.61 17.73 9.03
C GLN A 156 -19.19 17.15 7.68
N ARG A 157 -18.36 17.87 6.92
CA ARG A 157 -17.84 17.40 5.63
C ARG A 157 -16.33 17.56 5.56
N GLY A 158 -15.65 16.55 6.09
CA GLY A 158 -14.34 16.06 5.67
C GLY A 158 -14.44 14.52 5.67
N GLU A 159 -13.65 13.84 4.83
CA GLU A 159 -13.61 12.36 4.66
C GLU A 159 -14.51 11.78 3.57
N GLY A 160 -13.91 11.07 2.60
CA GLY A 160 -14.59 9.92 2.01
C GLY A 160 -14.66 8.88 3.11
N SER A 161 -15.84 8.66 3.67
CA SER A 161 -16.00 7.90 4.91
C SER A 161 -15.52 6.46 4.75
N ILE A 162 -14.91 5.91 5.80
CA ILE A 162 -14.57 4.48 5.94
C ILE A 162 -15.78 3.62 5.53
N GLU A 163 -16.99 4.05 5.88
CA GLU A 163 -18.26 3.42 5.50
C GLU A 163 -18.42 3.22 3.99
N ILE A 164 -18.11 4.24 3.16
CA ILE A 164 -18.17 4.10 1.68
C ILE A 164 -17.14 3.07 1.19
N GLY A 165 -15.96 3.04 1.81
CA GLY A 165 -14.94 2.05 1.47
C GLY A 165 -15.38 0.62 1.82
N LEU A 166 -15.98 0.43 3.00
CA LEU A 166 -16.54 -0.86 3.42
C LEU A 166 -17.68 -1.32 2.53
N GLN A 167 -18.56 -0.39 2.13
CA GLN A 167 -19.63 -0.68 1.18
C GLN A 167 -19.07 -1.14 -0.19
N LYS A 168 -17.93 -0.62 -0.63
CA LYS A 168 -17.25 -1.10 -1.83
C LYS A 168 -16.63 -2.47 -1.61
N LEU A 169 -15.98 -2.69 -0.46
CA LEU A 169 -15.31 -3.95 -0.13
C LEU A 169 -16.31 -5.13 -0.08
N SER A 170 -17.52 -4.90 0.44
CA SER A 170 -18.57 -5.91 0.51
C SER A 170 -19.03 -6.44 -0.86
N ALA A 171 -18.78 -5.70 -1.94
CA ALA A 171 -19.03 -6.18 -3.30
C ALA A 171 -18.02 -7.27 -3.75
N PHE A 172 -16.86 -7.37 -3.09
CA PHE A 172 -15.78 -8.27 -3.49
C PHE A 172 -15.62 -9.47 -2.56
N GLY A 173 -15.93 -9.31 -1.27
CA GLY A 173 -15.73 -10.35 -0.26
C GLY A 173 -16.78 -10.37 0.84
N THR A 174 -16.64 -11.37 1.70
CA THR A 174 -17.51 -11.60 2.85
C THR A 174 -16.90 -10.99 4.11
N ASP A 175 -17.68 -10.15 4.78
CA ASP A 175 -17.35 -9.62 6.09
C ASP A 175 -17.50 -10.70 7.17
N LEU A 176 -16.38 -11.10 7.78
CA LEU A 176 -16.38 -12.15 8.79
C LEU A 176 -17.00 -11.70 10.12
N THR A 177 -17.18 -10.40 10.37
CA THR A 177 -17.90 -9.92 11.56
C THR A 177 -19.38 -10.28 11.52
N THR A 178 -19.90 -10.61 10.33
CA THR A 178 -21.29 -11.06 10.13
C THR A 178 -21.45 -12.57 10.32
N LEU A 179 -20.35 -13.31 10.51
CA LEU A 179 -20.34 -14.76 10.69
C LEU A 179 -19.92 -15.14 12.10
N SER A 180 -20.33 -16.34 12.54
CA SER A 180 -19.86 -16.94 13.78
C SER A 180 -18.79 -18.00 13.47
N ILE A 181 -17.73 -18.04 14.28
CA ILE A 181 -16.69 -19.06 14.18
C ILE A 181 -17.22 -20.48 14.48
N GLU A 182 -18.36 -20.59 15.19
CA GLU A 182 -19.05 -21.86 15.43
C GLU A 182 -19.79 -22.38 14.19
N ARG A 183 -20.04 -21.49 13.21
CA ARG A 183 -20.68 -21.80 11.93
C ARG A 183 -19.86 -21.19 10.79
N PRO A 184 -18.60 -21.61 10.63
CA PRO A 184 -17.71 -21.00 9.67
C PRO A 184 -18.09 -21.41 8.23
N PRO A 185 -17.50 -20.77 7.22
CA PRO A 185 -17.62 -21.24 5.83
C PRO A 185 -17.20 -22.72 5.69
N PRO A 186 -17.55 -23.40 4.59
CA PRO A 186 -16.99 -24.71 4.30
C PRO A 186 -15.51 -24.59 3.84
N PRO A 187 -14.71 -25.67 3.93
CA PRO A 187 -13.35 -25.71 3.39
C PRO A 187 -13.27 -25.41 1.88
N MET A 188 -12.36 -24.52 1.49
CA MET A 188 -12.27 -23.96 0.12
C MET A 188 -10.90 -24.22 -0.53
N ASP A 189 -10.88 -24.31 -1.86
CA ASP A 189 -9.63 -24.50 -2.61
C ASP A 189 -8.74 -23.26 -2.60
N LYS A 190 -9.32 -22.09 -2.92
CA LYS A 190 -8.62 -20.81 -3.05
C LYS A 190 -9.25 -19.79 -2.11
N THR A 191 -8.47 -19.30 -1.16
CA THR A 191 -8.94 -18.37 -0.12
C THR A 191 -7.97 -17.21 0.04
N ILE A 192 -8.51 -15.99 0.09
CA ILE A 192 -7.78 -14.86 0.64
C ILE A 192 -8.47 -14.43 1.94
N PHE A 193 -7.67 -14.27 2.99
CA PHE A 193 -8.10 -13.76 4.28
C PHE A 193 -7.41 -12.42 4.54
N ILE A 194 -8.21 -11.37 4.69
CA ILE A 194 -7.73 -9.98 4.81
C ILE A 194 -8.01 -9.45 6.22
N CYS A 195 -6.99 -8.88 6.85
CA CYS A 195 -7.12 -8.04 8.04
C CYS A 195 -6.84 -6.59 7.64
N CYS A 196 -7.87 -5.76 7.65
CA CYS A 196 -7.78 -4.35 7.30
C CYS A 196 -7.92 -3.50 8.55
N ASN A 197 -6.84 -2.86 9.01
CA ASN A 197 -6.88 -1.95 10.14
C ASN A 197 -6.79 -0.49 9.67
N THR A 198 -7.90 0.25 9.79
CA THR A 198 -7.91 1.72 9.67
C THR A 198 -7.82 2.42 11.03
N TYR A 199 -8.03 1.65 12.11
CA TYR A 199 -8.04 2.05 13.51
C TYR A 199 -9.17 3.02 13.88
N VAL A 200 -9.70 2.87 15.09
CA VAL A 200 -10.63 3.83 15.71
C VAL A 200 -9.86 4.81 16.58
N LYS A 201 -8.78 4.36 17.22
CA LYS A 201 -7.93 5.22 18.05
C LYS A 201 -7.21 6.26 17.17
N PRO A 202 -7.36 7.57 17.45
CA PRO A 202 -6.75 8.63 16.63
C PRO A 202 -5.22 8.51 16.52
N GLU A 203 -4.57 8.08 17.59
CA GLU A 203 -3.12 7.82 17.67
C GLU A 203 -2.62 6.73 16.71
N TYR A 204 -3.51 5.82 16.29
CA TYR A 204 -3.20 4.75 15.33
C TYR A 204 -3.77 5.05 13.94
N SER A 205 -4.51 6.14 13.76
CA SER A 205 -5.25 6.37 12.53
C SER A 205 -4.35 6.42 11.29
N LEU A 206 -4.62 5.51 10.35
CA LEU A 206 -3.99 5.47 9.02
C LEU A 206 -4.90 6.11 7.94
N GLY A 207 -6.05 6.64 8.33
CA GLY A 207 -7.11 7.06 7.42
C GLY A 207 -7.62 5.90 6.56
N VAL A 208 -7.97 6.19 5.31
CA VAL A 208 -8.56 5.22 4.38
C VAL A 208 -7.53 4.41 3.57
N GLY A 209 -6.22 4.61 3.79
CA GLY A 209 -5.15 3.94 3.04
C GLY A 209 -5.27 2.41 3.04
N PRO A 210 -5.23 1.77 4.23
CA PRO A 210 -5.37 0.31 4.37
C PRO A 210 -6.64 -0.25 3.71
N LEU A 211 -7.73 0.52 3.74
CA LEU A 211 -9.00 0.13 3.12
C LEU A 211 -8.93 0.18 1.58
N ASN A 212 -8.27 1.19 1.00
CA ASN A 212 -8.05 1.26 -0.45
C ASN A 212 -7.14 0.13 -0.95
N ASP A 213 -6.10 -0.19 -0.18
CA ASP A 213 -5.18 -1.30 -0.46
C ASP A 213 -5.93 -2.63 -0.41
N THR A 214 -6.77 -2.81 0.62
CA THR A 214 -7.65 -3.96 0.77
C THR A 214 -8.62 -4.11 -0.40
N ILE A 215 -9.28 -3.04 -0.86
CA ILE A 215 -10.17 -3.09 -2.03
C ILE A 215 -9.40 -3.50 -3.29
N SER A 216 -8.17 -2.99 -3.47
CA SER A 216 -7.33 -3.32 -4.62
C SER A 216 -6.95 -4.81 -4.64
N ILE A 217 -6.51 -5.33 -3.49
CA ILE A 217 -6.19 -6.74 -3.31
C ILE A 217 -7.43 -7.63 -3.48
N ALA A 218 -8.54 -7.30 -2.81
CA ALA A 218 -9.79 -8.04 -2.93
C ALA A 218 -10.28 -8.13 -4.39
N THR A 219 -10.16 -7.03 -5.14
CA THR A 219 -10.53 -7.00 -6.57
C THR A 219 -9.67 -7.96 -7.39
N ILE A 220 -8.35 -7.98 -7.19
CA ILE A 220 -7.43 -8.86 -7.93
C ILE A 220 -7.72 -10.32 -7.60
N PHE A 221 -7.84 -10.66 -6.31
CA PHE A 221 -8.08 -12.03 -5.89
C PHE A 221 -9.46 -12.54 -6.29
N LYS A 222 -10.47 -11.66 -6.33
CA LYS A 222 -11.78 -11.99 -6.92
C LYS A 222 -11.65 -12.38 -8.40
N ASN A 223 -10.85 -11.64 -9.17
CA ASN A 223 -10.58 -11.95 -10.58
C ASN A 223 -9.75 -13.22 -10.77
N LEU A 224 -8.93 -13.59 -9.79
CA LEU A 224 -8.20 -14.87 -9.74
C LEU A 224 -9.07 -16.02 -9.19
N HIS A 225 -10.37 -15.79 -9.00
CA HIS A 225 -11.34 -16.77 -8.50
C HIS A 225 -11.06 -17.29 -7.08
N PHE A 226 -10.49 -16.43 -6.22
CA PHE A 226 -10.39 -16.70 -4.79
C PHE A 226 -11.69 -16.33 -4.06
N ASN A 227 -11.97 -17.07 -2.99
CA ASN A 227 -12.97 -16.67 -2.02
C ASN A 227 -12.36 -15.59 -1.12
N VAL A 228 -12.96 -14.41 -1.11
CA VAL A 228 -12.44 -13.23 -0.39
C VAL A 228 -13.17 -13.11 0.94
N PHE A 229 -12.42 -13.16 2.04
CA PHE A 229 -12.92 -12.92 3.39
C PHE A 229 -12.11 -11.82 4.04
N TYR A 230 -12.78 -10.96 4.80
CA TYR A 230 -12.11 -9.85 5.48
C TYR A 230 -12.64 -9.59 6.88
N LEU A 231 -11.79 -8.99 7.70
CA LEU A 231 -12.12 -8.33 8.95
C LEU A 231 -11.65 -6.87 8.86
N HIS A 232 -12.48 -5.94 9.31
CA HIS A 232 -12.12 -4.54 9.46
C HIS A 232 -12.01 -4.18 10.95
N ASN A 233 -10.84 -3.68 11.37
CA ASN A 233 -10.51 -3.40 12.77
C ASN A 233 -10.88 -4.53 13.76
N PRO A 234 -10.48 -5.80 13.52
CA PRO A 234 -10.76 -6.88 14.47
C PRO A 234 -10.00 -6.71 15.79
N THR A 235 -10.44 -7.44 16.82
CA THR A 235 -9.61 -7.68 18.01
C THR A 235 -8.54 -8.74 17.72
N PRO A 236 -7.45 -8.81 18.51
CA PRO A 236 -6.45 -9.88 18.42
C PRO A 236 -7.07 -11.29 18.45
N ASP A 237 -8.03 -11.51 19.34
CA ASP A 237 -8.70 -12.82 19.49
C ASP A 237 -9.53 -13.17 18.25
N SER A 238 -10.32 -12.21 17.74
CA SER A 238 -11.14 -12.42 16.55
C SER A 238 -10.29 -12.73 15.33
N TYR A 239 -9.20 -11.99 15.11
CA TYR A 239 -8.26 -12.25 14.04
C TYR A 239 -7.61 -13.63 14.18
N SER A 240 -7.13 -13.97 15.38
CA SER A 240 -6.45 -15.25 15.67
C SER A 240 -7.35 -16.46 15.39
N GLN A 241 -8.62 -16.39 15.79
CA GLN A 241 -9.59 -17.46 15.56
C GLN A 241 -9.85 -17.70 14.06
N TRP A 242 -10.08 -16.64 13.29
CA TRP A 242 -10.29 -16.75 11.86
C TRP A 242 -9.02 -17.17 11.11
N LEU A 243 -7.86 -16.68 11.52
CA LEU A 243 -6.56 -17.09 10.98
C LEU A 243 -6.34 -18.60 11.16
N ALA A 244 -6.52 -19.10 12.38
CA ALA A 244 -6.42 -20.53 12.70
C ALA A 244 -7.41 -21.36 11.85
N TYR A 245 -8.64 -20.89 11.72
CA TYR A 245 -9.64 -21.54 10.88
C TYR A 245 -9.18 -21.64 9.42
N PHE A 246 -8.68 -20.56 8.81
CA PHE A 246 -8.27 -20.60 7.40
C PHE A 246 -7.01 -21.43 7.16
N PHE A 247 -6.08 -21.48 8.12
CA PHE A 247 -4.95 -22.41 8.06
C PHE A 247 -5.41 -23.88 8.09
N ALA A 248 -6.39 -24.22 8.92
CA ALA A 248 -6.89 -25.58 9.02
C ALA A 248 -7.80 -26.01 7.85
N ASN A 249 -8.44 -25.05 7.16
CA ASN A 249 -9.55 -25.33 6.23
C ASN A 249 -9.33 -24.89 4.77
N THR A 250 -8.18 -24.32 4.43
CA THR A 250 -7.86 -24.00 3.02
C THR A 250 -7.14 -25.16 2.35
N LYS A 251 -7.63 -25.61 1.19
CA LYS A 251 -7.18 -26.86 0.55
C LYS A 251 -5.99 -26.70 -0.39
N LYS A 252 -5.90 -25.61 -1.16
CA LYS A 252 -4.85 -25.45 -2.19
C LYS A 252 -4.04 -24.18 -2.02
N TYR A 253 -4.70 -23.02 -1.96
CA TYR A 253 -4.04 -21.71 -1.95
C TYR A 253 -4.66 -20.82 -0.89
N LEU A 254 -3.85 -20.43 0.10
CA LEU A 254 -4.21 -19.42 1.07
C LEU A 254 -3.31 -18.20 0.89
N PHE A 255 -3.92 -17.02 0.75
CA PHE A 255 -3.23 -15.75 0.86
C PHE A 255 -3.74 -15.03 2.10
N THR A 256 -2.88 -14.75 3.07
CA THR A 256 -3.23 -13.87 4.19
C THR A 256 -2.67 -12.49 3.91
N TYR A 257 -3.51 -11.47 4.05
CA TYR A 257 -3.11 -10.08 3.82
C TYR A 257 -3.39 -9.27 5.09
N TYR A 258 -2.33 -8.83 5.76
CA TYR A 258 -2.43 -7.90 6.87
C TYR A 258 -2.03 -6.50 6.41
N THR A 259 -2.88 -5.51 6.66
CA THR A 259 -2.54 -4.09 6.46
C THR A 259 -2.91 -3.29 7.70
N GLY A 260 -1.92 -2.56 8.22
CA GLY A 260 -1.99 -1.88 9.51
C GLY A 260 -0.61 -1.51 10.05
N HIS A 261 -0.52 -1.29 11.35
CA HIS A 261 0.71 -1.03 12.09
C HIS A 261 1.38 -2.34 12.52
N GLY A 262 2.71 -2.36 12.41
CA GLY A 262 3.57 -3.29 13.12
C GLY A 262 4.35 -2.55 14.21
N ALA A 263 4.78 -3.27 15.24
CA ALA A 263 5.57 -2.74 16.34
C ALA A 263 6.53 -3.79 16.90
N SER A 264 7.67 -3.35 17.43
CA SER A 264 8.59 -4.20 18.19
C SER A 264 8.28 -4.11 19.69
N VAL A 265 8.12 -5.25 20.36
CA VAL A 265 7.82 -5.42 21.79
C VAL A 265 9.05 -6.02 22.46
N ALA A 266 9.39 -5.64 23.69
CA ALA A 266 10.56 -6.22 24.37
C ALA A 266 10.40 -7.73 24.56
N ASP A 267 11.36 -8.50 24.03
CA ASP A 267 11.41 -9.96 24.11
C ASP A 267 11.56 -10.39 25.58
N LYS A 268 10.78 -11.40 25.98
CA LYS A 268 10.79 -12.00 27.32
C LYS A 268 11.23 -13.45 27.35
N ASN A 269 11.32 -14.12 26.21
CA ASN A 269 11.66 -15.54 26.09
C ASN A 269 13.13 -15.73 25.64
N GLY A 270 13.77 -14.70 25.07
CA GLY A 270 15.15 -14.69 24.60
C GLY A 270 15.37 -15.38 23.25
N ASP A 271 14.36 -15.48 22.39
CA ASP A 271 14.42 -16.17 21.10
C ASP A 271 14.82 -15.28 19.92
N GLU A 272 14.88 -13.97 20.12
CA GLU A 272 15.33 -12.96 19.14
C GLU A 272 16.73 -12.42 19.48
N ASP A 273 17.63 -12.40 18.48
CA ASP A 273 19.03 -11.95 18.61
C ASP A 273 19.14 -10.48 19.05
N ASP A 274 18.07 -9.71 18.85
CA ASP A 274 18.04 -8.27 19.04
C ASP A 274 17.23 -7.81 20.27
N GLY A 275 16.59 -8.76 20.96
CA GLY A 275 15.83 -8.56 22.19
C GLY A 275 14.44 -7.93 22.03
N PHE A 276 13.85 -7.94 20.82
CA PHE A 276 12.48 -7.48 20.59
C PHE A 276 11.67 -8.41 19.66
N ASP A 277 10.47 -8.79 20.09
CA ASP A 277 9.47 -9.51 19.29
C ASP A 277 8.76 -8.55 18.33
N GLU A 278 8.47 -8.97 17.11
CA GLU A 278 7.64 -8.20 16.18
C GLU A 278 6.15 -8.52 16.35
N ALA A 279 5.29 -7.51 16.25
CA ALA A 279 3.87 -7.64 16.58
C ALA A 279 2.94 -6.93 15.59
N TYR A 280 1.83 -7.59 15.26
CA TYR A 280 0.66 -6.95 14.65
C TYR A 280 -0.09 -6.12 15.68
N VAL A 281 -0.44 -4.89 15.34
CA VAL A 281 -1.13 -3.95 16.23
C VAL A 281 -2.60 -3.80 15.88
N PHE A 282 -3.46 -3.84 16.90
CA PHE A 282 -4.91 -3.69 16.84
C PHE A 282 -5.35 -2.60 17.83
N ASP A 283 -6.57 -2.07 17.70
CA ASP A 283 -7.08 -1.07 18.65
C ASP A 283 -7.09 -1.59 20.10
N THR A 284 -7.35 -2.89 20.29
CA THR A 284 -7.51 -3.51 21.61
C THR A 284 -6.30 -4.30 22.10
N GLY A 285 -5.18 -4.31 21.37
CA GLY A 285 -4.00 -5.09 21.75
C GLY A 285 -3.06 -5.37 20.59
N HIS A 286 -2.23 -6.39 20.73
CA HIS A 286 -1.28 -6.83 19.71
C HIS A 286 -1.16 -8.35 19.69
N ILE A 287 -0.58 -8.90 18.62
CA ILE A 287 -0.21 -10.31 18.51
C ILE A 287 1.26 -10.36 18.10
N ILE A 288 2.10 -10.94 18.96
CA ILE A 288 3.52 -11.18 18.67
C ILE A 288 3.70 -12.36 17.70
N ASP A 289 4.78 -12.32 16.94
CA ASP A 289 5.31 -13.40 16.07
C ASP A 289 5.19 -14.80 16.67
N ASP A 290 5.52 -14.97 17.94
CA ASP A 290 5.51 -16.21 18.70
C ASP A 290 4.13 -16.88 18.65
N LYS A 291 3.10 -16.07 18.87
CA LYS A 291 1.69 -16.49 18.79
C LYS A 291 1.24 -16.71 17.34
N LEU A 292 1.73 -15.90 16.41
CA LEU A 292 1.44 -16.07 14.98
C LEU A 292 2.00 -17.39 14.45
N LEU A 293 3.20 -17.77 14.89
CA LEU A 293 3.86 -19.03 14.57
C LEU A 293 3.14 -20.23 15.19
N GLU A 294 2.68 -20.12 16.44
CA GLU A 294 1.82 -21.14 17.06
C GLU A 294 0.57 -21.39 16.21
N ILE A 295 -0.10 -20.32 15.77
CA ILE A 295 -1.30 -20.40 14.92
C ILE A 295 -0.95 -21.00 13.54
N LEU A 296 0.20 -20.61 12.95
CA LEU A 296 0.69 -21.16 11.68
C LEU A 296 0.93 -22.67 11.75
N GLY A 297 1.32 -23.21 12.91
CA GLY A 297 1.41 -24.66 13.15
C GLY A 297 0.10 -25.42 12.91
N GLY A 298 -1.05 -24.74 12.90
CA GLY A 298 -2.36 -25.30 12.58
C GLY A 298 -2.66 -25.53 11.10
N VAL A 299 -1.73 -25.25 10.19
CA VAL A 299 -1.91 -25.53 8.76
C VAL A 299 -2.15 -27.03 8.54
N ASN A 300 -3.19 -27.34 7.77
CA ASN A 300 -3.61 -28.73 7.58
C ASN A 300 -2.67 -29.53 6.67
N ASP A 301 -1.86 -30.39 7.29
CA ASP A 301 -0.91 -31.29 6.64
C ASP A 301 -1.55 -32.28 5.64
N ALA A 302 -2.85 -32.56 5.75
CA ALA A 302 -3.56 -33.40 4.78
C ALA A 302 -3.79 -32.68 3.44
N TYR A 303 -3.94 -31.36 3.47
CA TYR A 303 -4.13 -30.54 2.28
C TYR A 303 -2.81 -30.03 1.69
N LYS A 304 -1.80 -29.77 2.54
CA LYS A 304 -0.51 -29.17 2.15
C LYS A 304 -0.69 -27.93 1.26
N PRO A 305 -1.55 -26.97 1.65
CA PRO A 305 -1.81 -25.80 0.83
C PRO A 305 -0.51 -24.99 0.64
N LYS A 306 -0.42 -24.27 -0.47
CA LYS A 306 0.56 -23.19 -0.59
C LYS A 306 0.01 -21.96 0.12
N VAL A 307 0.72 -21.50 1.14
CA VAL A 307 0.31 -20.36 1.97
C VAL A 307 1.25 -19.21 1.72
N VAL A 308 0.69 -18.04 1.43
CA VAL A 308 1.44 -16.80 1.29
C VAL A 308 1.00 -15.86 2.41
N LEU A 309 1.95 -15.45 3.23
CA LEU A 309 1.78 -14.56 4.36
C LEU A 309 2.27 -13.17 3.96
N PHE A 310 1.35 -12.27 3.62
CA PHE A 310 1.68 -10.94 3.13
C PHE A 310 1.38 -9.88 4.20
N SER A 311 2.41 -9.16 4.61
CA SER A 311 2.34 -8.16 5.68
C SER A 311 2.70 -6.78 5.15
N ASP A 312 1.70 -5.93 4.95
CA ASP A 312 1.87 -4.51 4.60
C ASP A 312 1.80 -3.65 5.87
N CYS A 313 2.90 -3.68 6.63
CA CYS A 313 3.06 -2.89 7.85
C CYS A 313 4.53 -2.49 8.08
N CYS A 314 4.73 -1.36 8.76
CA CYS A 314 6.05 -0.94 9.25
C CYS A 314 6.61 -2.03 10.18
N HIS A 315 7.92 -2.33 10.08
CA HIS A 315 8.62 -3.36 10.88
C HIS A 315 8.32 -4.83 10.53
N SER A 316 7.74 -5.12 9.36
CA SER A 316 7.37 -6.50 8.96
C SER A 316 8.52 -7.46 8.59
N GLY A 317 9.79 -7.02 8.62
CA GLY A 317 10.94 -7.77 8.14
C GLY A 317 11.07 -9.18 8.76
N SER A 318 10.70 -9.34 10.03
CA SER A 318 10.77 -10.60 10.80
C SER A 318 9.42 -11.04 11.41
N ILE A 319 8.28 -10.44 11.07
CA ILE A 319 7.00 -10.67 11.80
C ILE A 319 6.46 -12.12 11.80
N TRP A 320 6.96 -12.98 10.92
CA TRP A 320 6.64 -14.41 10.86
C TRP A 320 7.83 -15.31 11.18
N ASP A 321 8.97 -14.70 11.46
CA ASP A 321 10.32 -15.26 11.59
C ASP A 321 10.53 -16.71 11.14
N ILE A 322 10.27 -16.95 9.85
CA ILE A 322 10.40 -18.27 9.24
C ILE A 322 11.89 -18.68 9.16
N GLN A 323 12.80 -17.71 9.24
CA GLN A 323 14.23 -17.93 8.99
C GLN A 323 14.97 -18.33 10.27
N SER A 324 14.77 -17.65 11.41
CA SER A 324 15.46 -17.98 12.67
C SER A 324 15.01 -19.34 13.25
N ARG A 325 13.73 -19.68 13.11
CA ARG A 325 13.15 -20.90 13.71
C ARG A 325 13.62 -22.21 13.08
N LYS A 326 14.24 -22.15 11.89
CA LYS A 326 14.98 -23.31 11.33
C LYS A 326 16.15 -23.70 12.23
N GLU A 327 16.70 -22.75 12.98
CA GLU A 327 17.85 -22.94 13.86
C GLU A 327 17.42 -23.47 15.24
N GLN A 328 16.17 -23.22 15.65
CA GLN A 328 15.59 -23.62 16.94
C GLN A 328 14.81 -24.96 16.92
N ASN A 329 14.86 -25.72 15.82
CA ASN A 329 14.25 -27.06 15.71
C ASN A 329 12.71 -27.10 15.80
N VAL A 330 12.02 -25.96 15.55
CA VAL A 330 10.55 -25.88 15.48
C VAL A 330 10.09 -26.30 14.08
N ARG A 331 9.24 -27.33 14.00
CA ARG A 331 8.75 -27.84 12.71
C ARG A 331 7.61 -26.96 12.18
N LEU A 332 7.94 -26.12 11.20
CA LEU A 332 6.96 -25.33 10.45
C LEU A 332 6.29 -26.15 9.32
N PRO A 333 5.04 -25.83 8.94
CA PRO A 333 4.39 -26.47 7.79
C PRO A 333 5.16 -26.22 6.48
N PRO A 334 5.10 -27.13 5.51
CA PRO A 334 5.70 -26.92 4.19
C PRO A 334 4.91 -25.89 3.37
N ASN A 335 5.49 -25.44 2.25
CA ASN A 335 4.85 -24.57 1.26
C ASN A 335 4.40 -23.19 1.79
N ILE A 336 5.06 -22.67 2.83
CA ILE A 336 4.82 -21.33 3.35
C ILE A 336 5.78 -20.35 2.67
N ILE A 337 5.27 -19.20 2.26
CA ILE A 337 6.03 -18.06 1.74
C ILE A 337 5.61 -16.84 2.57
N SER A 338 6.53 -16.18 3.26
CA SER A 338 6.26 -14.86 3.85
C SER A 338 6.79 -13.77 2.93
N ILE A 339 6.04 -12.68 2.81
CA ILE A 339 6.39 -11.49 2.03
C ILE A 339 6.16 -10.28 2.94
N SER A 340 7.19 -9.47 3.08
CA SER A 340 7.18 -8.26 3.89
C SER A 340 7.97 -7.14 3.24
N ALA A 341 7.81 -5.92 3.76
CA ALA A 341 8.66 -4.80 3.41
C ALA A 341 9.07 -4.02 4.65
N ALA A 342 10.37 -3.86 4.82
CA ALA A 342 10.97 -3.06 5.88
C ALA A 342 11.62 -1.80 5.30
N ARG A 343 11.94 -0.80 6.12
CA ARG A 343 12.80 0.31 5.68
C ARG A 343 14.28 -0.04 5.92
N ASP A 344 15.17 0.52 5.11
CA ASP A 344 16.62 0.26 5.20
C ASP A 344 17.28 0.82 6.49
N ASP A 345 16.61 1.71 7.24
CA ASP A 345 17.14 2.45 8.38
C ASP A 345 16.75 1.89 9.77
N GLN A 346 16.46 0.59 9.87
CA GLN A 346 16.01 -0.11 11.10
C GLN A 346 16.97 -0.06 12.33
N THR A 347 17.98 0.81 12.33
CA THR A 347 18.88 1.07 13.46
C THR A 347 18.36 2.05 14.52
N ALA A 348 17.13 2.58 14.44
CA ALA A 348 16.56 3.45 15.47
C ALA A 348 15.28 2.86 16.09
N LYS A 349 15.45 1.79 16.86
CA LYS A 349 14.43 1.10 17.66
C LYS A 349 13.91 1.98 18.81
N GLN A 350 12.97 2.87 18.51
CA GLN A 350 12.12 3.52 19.51
C GLN A 350 10.66 3.30 19.13
N VAL A 351 9.80 3.16 20.14
CA VAL A 351 8.33 2.99 20.08
C VAL A 351 7.66 4.20 19.41
N LYS A 352 7.91 4.40 18.13
CA LYS A 352 7.31 5.42 17.29
C LYS A 352 6.61 4.68 16.16
N ILE A 353 5.28 4.70 16.23
CA ILE A 353 4.41 4.33 15.11
C ILE A 353 4.91 5.08 13.88
N ALA A 354 5.56 4.36 12.97
CA ALA A 354 6.31 4.96 11.88
C ALA A 354 5.33 5.57 10.88
N ASN A 355 5.49 6.87 10.63
CA ASN A 355 4.68 7.60 9.67
C ASN A 355 5.15 7.31 8.23
N LYS A 356 4.17 7.05 7.34
CA LYS A 356 4.02 7.71 6.02
C LYS A 356 4.38 7.02 4.68
N ASP A 357 4.58 5.70 4.57
CA ASP A 357 4.71 5.01 3.25
C ASP A 357 3.90 3.71 3.11
N VAL A 358 2.67 3.68 3.66
CA VAL A 358 1.77 2.51 3.59
C VAL A 358 1.20 2.36 2.17
N GLY A 359 1.20 1.14 1.64
CA GLY A 359 0.48 0.76 0.41
C GLY A 359 1.30 0.67 -0.87
N ILE A 360 2.56 1.10 -0.89
CA ILE A 360 3.38 1.05 -2.11
C ILE A 360 3.81 -0.37 -2.49
N VAL A 361 4.09 -1.19 -1.47
CA VAL A 361 4.40 -2.62 -1.59
C VAL A 361 3.20 -3.34 -2.17
N THR A 362 2.03 -3.09 -1.60
CA THR A 362 0.74 -3.62 -2.06
C THR A 362 0.44 -3.20 -3.48
N PHE A 363 0.67 -1.94 -3.84
CA PHE A 363 0.49 -1.44 -5.20
C PHE A 363 1.35 -2.19 -6.22
N TYR A 364 2.66 -2.33 -5.96
CA TYR A 364 3.56 -3.02 -6.90
C TYR A 364 3.32 -4.53 -6.96
N PHE A 365 3.02 -5.16 -5.83
CA PHE A 365 2.57 -6.55 -5.79
C PHE A 365 1.34 -6.75 -6.67
N ALA A 366 0.30 -5.95 -6.44
CA ALA A 366 -0.95 -5.94 -7.21
C ALA A 366 -0.69 -5.73 -8.71
N LYS A 367 0.17 -4.77 -9.06
CA LYS A 367 0.57 -4.48 -10.43
C LYS A 367 1.21 -5.69 -11.10
N PHE A 368 2.26 -6.26 -10.50
CA PHE A 368 3.00 -7.36 -11.11
C PHE A 368 2.19 -8.65 -11.19
N LEU A 369 1.33 -8.92 -10.20
CA LEU A 369 0.41 -10.05 -10.24
C LEU A 369 -0.65 -9.88 -11.33
N LYS A 370 -1.14 -8.66 -11.57
CA LYS A 370 -2.08 -8.36 -12.67
C LYS A 370 -1.41 -8.50 -14.04
N GLU A 371 -0.17 -8.05 -14.18
CA GLU A 371 0.60 -8.18 -15.42
C GLU A 371 0.97 -9.65 -15.74
N ASN A 372 1.31 -10.43 -14.70
CA ASN A 372 1.60 -11.85 -14.82
C ASN A 372 0.94 -12.64 -13.65
N PRO A 373 -0.28 -13.16 -13.85
CA PRO A 373 -0.98 -13.97 -12.83
C PRO A 373 -0.23 -15.24 -12.39
N LYS A 374 0.74 -15.69 -13.20
CA LYS A 374 1.56 -16.88 -12.93
C LYS A 374 2.98 -16.53 -12.49
N ILE A 375 3.22 -15.29 -12.08
CA ILE A 375 4.54 -14.85 -11.60
C ILE A 375 5.02 -15.76 -10.47
N SER A 376 6.29 -16.17 -10.52
CA SER A 376 6.91 -16.91 -9.42
C SER A 376 7.34 -15.96 -8.29
N PRO A 377 7.50 -16.45 -7.05
CA PRO A 377 8.07 -15.66 -5.96
C PRO A 377 9.43 -15.02 -6.32
N ASN A 378 10.33 -15.76 -6.99
CA ASN A 378 11.63 -15.24 -7.41
C ASN A 378 11.50 -14.14 -8.48
N GLU A 379 10.61 -14.32 -9.46
CA GLU A 379 10.34 -13.28 -10.46
C GLU A 379 9.73 -12.03 -9.83
N LEU A 380 8.79 -12.20 -8.91
CA LEU A 380 8.16 -11.10 -8.16
C LEU A 380 9.23 -10.31 -7.37
N SER A 381 10.09 -11.01 -6.62
CA SER A 381 11.19 -10.40 -5.88
C SER A 381 12.10 -9.58 -6.79
N SER A 382 12.53 -10.15 -7.93
CA SER A 382 13.40 -9.46 -8.91
C SER A 382 12.79 -8.17 -9.47
N LYS A 383 11.45 -8.09 -9.56
CA LYS A 383 10.73 -6.90 -10.03
C LYS A 383 10.46 -5.90 -8.89
N MET A 384 10.19 -6.38 -7.68
CA MET A 384 9.85 -5.53 -6.54
C MET A 384 11.06 -4.83 -5.95
N SER A 385 12.19 -5.52 -5.74
CA SER A 385 13.35 -4.95 -5.05
C SER A 385 13.89 -3.66 -5.69
N PRO A 386 14.10 -3.56 -7.03
CA PRO A 386 14.62 -2.33 -7.63
C PRO A 386 13.68 -1.14 -7.56
N VAL A 387 12.38 -1.42 -7.44
CA VAL A 387 11.33 -0.41 -7.36
C VAL A 387 11.19 0.09 -5.94
N LEU A 388 11.09 -0.82 -4.96
CA LEU A 388 10.94 -0.47 -3.55
C LEU A 388 12.18 0.22 -2.97
N LYS A 389 13.38 -0.11 -3.46
CA LYS A 389 14.61 0.61 -3.11
C LYS A 389 14.56 2.10 -3.42
N ARG A 390 13.72 2.54 -4.38
CA ARG A 390 13.53 3.98 -4.69
C ARG A 390 12.68 4.72 -3.65
N PHE A 391 12.06 3.97 -2.76
CA PHE A 391 11.21 4.43 -1.68
C PHE A 391 11.80 4.05 -0.31
N ASP A 392 13.11 3.77 -0.27
CA ASP A 392 13.84 3.38 0.95
C ASP A 392 13.21 2.16 1.66
N GLN A 393 12.63 1.26 0.86
CA GLN A 393 12.02 0.02 1.32
C GLN A 393 12.75 -1.21 0.78
N LEU A 394 13.03 -2.14 1.67
CA LEU A 394 13.57 -3.45 1.41
C LEU A 394 12.44 -4.47 1.27
N PHE A 395 12.36 -5.11 0.11
CA PHE A 395 11.49 -6.28 -0.10
C PHE A 395 12.12 -7.51 0.53
N THR A 396 11.43 -8.15 1.46
CA THR A 396 11.87 -9.37 2.14
C THR A 396 10.94 -10.53 1.84
N MET A 397 11.53 -11.70 1.62
CA MET A 397 10.78 -12.92 1.36
C MET A 397 11.46 -14.11 2.03
N ALA A 398 10.68 -14.93 2.75
CA ALA A 398 11.16 -16.17 3.34
C ALA A 398 10.28 -17.35 2.95
N THR A 399 10.82 -18.57 3.05
CA THR A 399 10.04 -19.78 2.78
C THR A 399 10.48 -21.00 3.59
N THR A 400 9.50 -21.84 3.94
CA THR A 400 9.74 -23.18 4.49
C THR A 400 10.08 -24.20 3.41
N THR A 401 9.88 -23.89 2.12
CA THR A 401 10.10 -24.85 1.01
C THR A 401 10.71 -24.15 -0.21
N PRO A 402 12.06 -24.15 -0.37
CA PRO A 402 12.73 -23.42 -1.45
C PRO A 402 12.22 -23.74 -2.87
N SER A 403 11.79 -24.98 -3.12
CA SER A 403 11.29 -25.40 -4.44
C SER A 403 9.96 -24.76 -4.86
N VAL A 404 9.27 -24.03 -3.97
CA VAL A 404 8.07 -23.26 -4.35
C VAL A 404 8.42 -21.88 -4.92
N LEU A 405 9.66 -21.39 -4.77
CA LEU A 405 10.06 -20.05 -5.19
C LEU A 405 10.18 -19.87 -6.71
N ASP A 406 10.40 -20.96 -7.45
CA ASP A 406 10.50 -20.97 -8.91
C ASP A 406 9.18 -21.36 -9.60
N LYS A 407 8.12 -21.61 -8.82
CA LYS A 407 6.79 -21.98 -9.32
C LYS A 407 5.85 -20.78 -9.21
N PRO A 408 4.79 -20.70 -10.04
CA PRO A 408 3.78 -19.66 -9.90
C PRO A 408 3.28 -19.53 -8.47
N ILE A 409 3.10 -18.31 -7.96
CA ILE A 409 2.51 -18.10 -6.63
C ILE A 409 1.13 -18.78 -6.58
N PHE A 410 0.33 -18.60 -7.63
CA PHE A 410 -0.97 -19.25 -7.81
C PHE A 410 -1.07 -19.90 -9.19
N GLU A 411 -1.77 -21.04 -9.29
CA GLU A 411 -2.04 -21.76 -10.55
C GLU A 411 -3.41 -21.48 -11.15
#